data_AF-A0A7C6F0N6-F1
#
_entry.id   AF-A0A7C6F0N6-F1
#
_cell.length_a   1.000
_cell.length_b   1.000
_cell.length_c   1.000
_cell.angle_alpha   90.00
_cell.angle_beta   90.00
_cell.angle_gamma   90.00
#
_symmetry.space_group_name_H-M   'P 1'
#
loop_
_entity.id
_entity.type
_entity.pdbx_description
1 polymer ?
#
loop_
_entity_poly.entity_id
_entity_poly.type
_entity_poly.pdbx_seq_one_letter_code
_entity_poly.pdbx_strand_id
1 'polypeptide(L)'
;MRKTDSPLDDLIVALRTAFVPQRSVISCSIDPTEEGIQRLRAFVRSREGANDPARLAASLEQVLGNQVITVTGVPENTHFARVLVAADFRMKQISMGIQPAPVAGLPSFPTLVSTSGRVPSNMMPRWWLAPDYEPLLRDEAGLTWKFQKASVKTMVEADIRGASGEREKIVEAAPVYRKWADLMTARYEDLSKADPVFGQVRNCMDLATVAALIAGENLLEKADLALPTILNGDSVQPADLTPAKYVSSKSVFGRVGRNWMFVTGGVQINPWELASRQSISAELVALRQQLAAPSGESWWSNAN
;
A
#
# COMPACT_ATOMS: atom_id res chain seq x y z
N MET A 1 4.24 -25.43 -13.24
CA MET A 1 4.06 -24.12 -12.58
C MET A 1 2.56 -23.91 -12.46
N ARG A 2 1.98 -24.06 -11.27
CA ARG A 2 0.53 -23.93 -11.05
C ARG A 2 0.13 -22.48 -11.38
N LYS A 3 -0.79 -22.29 -12.34
CA LYS A 3 -1.49 -21.01 -12.51
C LYS A 3 -2.17 -20.74 -11.17
N THR A 4 -1.71 -19.74 -10.44
CA THR A 4 -2.33 -19.34 -9.18
C THR A 4 -3.52 -18.45 -9.48
N ASP A 5 -4.70 -18.85 -9.00
CA ASP A 5 -5.99 -18.14 -9.08
C ASP A 5 -6.01 -16.81 -8.28
N SER A 6 -4.85 -16.18 -8.07
CA SER A 6 -4.62 -15.00 -7.22
C SER A 6 -5.57 -13.81 -7.44
N PRO A 7 -5.94 -13.43 -8.68
CA PRO A 7 -6.82 -12.28 -8.88
C PRO A 7 -8.26 -12.50 -8.39
N LEU A 8 -8.76 -13.74 -8.44
CA LEU A 8 -10.11 -14.07 -7.99
C LEU A 8 -10.19 -14.08 -6.46
N ASP A 9 -9.18 -14.65 -5.79
CA ASP A 9 -9.06 -14.62 -4.33
C ASP A 9 -9.08 -13.19 -3.79
N ASP A 10 -8.30 -12.29 -4.41
CA ASP A 10 -8.22 -10.89 -4.00
C ASP A 10 -9.56 -10.16 -4.20
N LEU A 11 -10.30 -10.47 -5.28
CA LEU A 11 -11.64 -9.94 -5.52
C LEU A 11 -12.63 -10.42 -4.45
N ILE A 12 -12.61 -11.71 -4.10
CA ILE A 12 -13.48 -12.28 -3.05
C ILE A 12 -13.19 -11.61 -1.71
N VAL A 13 -11.91 -11.45 -1.35
CA VAL A 13 -11.51 -10.76 -0.12
C VAL A 13 -11.98 -9.31 -0.13
N ALA A 14 -11.77 -8.58 -1.22
CA ALA A 14 -12.22 -7.19 -1.35
C ALA A 14 -13.75 -7.05 -1.19
N LEU A 15 -14.53 -7.91 -1.85
CA LEU A 15 -15.99 -7.94 -1.73
C LEU A 15 -16.42 -8.26 -0.31
N ARG A 16 -15.90 -9.33 0.32
CA ARG A 16 -16.23 -9.66 1.71
C ARG A 16 -15.91 -8.52 2.67
N THR A 17 -14.76 -7.87 2.51
CA THR A 17 -14.37 -6.70 3.30
C THR A 17 -15.28 -5.48 3.06
N ALA A 18 -15.83 -5.28 1.86
CA ALA A 18 -16.74 -4.17 1.60
C ALA A 18 -18.16 -4.41 2.15
N PHE A 19 -18.58 -5.67 2.26
CA PHE A 19 -19.92 -6.05 2.70
C PHE A 19 -20.02 -6.38 4.20
N VAL A 20 -18.93 -6.28 4.97
CA VAL A 20 -19.04 -6.31 6.44
C VAL A 20 -19.72 -5.02 6.96
N PRO A 21 -20.48 -5.07 8.06
CA PRO A 21 -21.20 -3.90 8.58
C PRO A 21 -20.28 -2.71 8.93
N GLN A 22 -19.06 -3.00 9.40
CA GLN A 22 -18.11 -1.99 9.83
C GLN A 22 -17.16 -1.62 8.70
N ARG A 23 -17.33 -0.42 8.14
CA ARG A 23 -16.37 0.18 7.20
C ARG A 23 -15.01 0.32 7.88
N SER A 24 -13.95 -0.09 7.18
CA SER A 24 -12.59 -0.04 7.71
C SER A 24 -11.58 0.39 6.65
N VAL A 25 -10.47 0.97 7.12
CA VAL A 25 -9.28 1.19 6.32
C VAL A 25 -8.51 -0.13 6.23
N ILE A 26 -8.15 -0.51 5.02
CA ILE A 26 -7.29 -1.66 4.77
C ILE A 26 -5.85 -1.18 4.87
N SER A 27 -5.04 -1.84 5.70
CA SER A 27 -3.64 -1.46 5.83
C SER A 27 -2.73 -2.63 6.19
N CYS A 28 -1.45 -2.46 5.87
CA CYS A 28 -0.38 -3.20 6.51
C CYS A 28 0.66 -2.23 7.06
N SER A 29 1.44 -2.68 8.03
CA SER A 29 2.65 -1.99 8.50
C SER A 29 3.73 -2.99 8.90
N ILE A 30 4.99 -2.58 8.74
CA ILE A 30 6.16 -3.29 9.26
C ILE A 30 6.93 -2.28 10.11
N ASP A 31 6.71 -2.34 11.43
CA ASP A 31 7.20 -1.34 12.37
C ASP A 31 7.90 -2.00 13.56
N PRO A 32 8.93 -1.37 14.17
CA PRO A 32 9.52 -1.85 15.41
C PRO A 32 8.51 -1.86 16.57
N THR A 33 8.70 -2.70 17.58
CA THR A 33 7.89 -2.63 18.81
C THR A 33 8.19 -1.35 19.60
N GLU A 34 7.23 -0.91 20.42
CA GLU A 34 7.42 0.24 21.30
C GLU A 34 8.61 0.04 22.25
N GLU A 35 8.77 -1.17 22.80
CA GLU A 35 9.89 -1.54 23.66
C GLU A 35 11.22 -1.52 22.89
N GLY A 36 11.22 -1.99 21.63
CA GLY A 36 12.37 -1.91 20.73
C GLY A 36 12.81 -0.46 20.51
N ILE A 37 11.87 0.45 20.27
CA ILE A 37 12.13 1.88 20.12
C ILE A 37 12.68 2.48 21.42
N GLN A 38 12.10 2.14 22.57
CA GLN A 38 12.57 2.63 23.88
C GLN A 38 14.01 2.18 24.16
N ARG A 39 14.33 0.91 23.91
CA ARG A 39 15.68 0.35 24.05
C ARG A 39 16.66 1.03 23.09
N LEU A 40 16.27 1.26 21.83
CA LEU A 40 17.09 1.96 20.85
C LEU A 40 17.40 3.40 21.30
N ARG A 41 16.40 4.15 21.77
CA ARG A 41 16.58 5.51 22.27
C ARG A 41 17.51 5.55 23.49
N ALA A 42 17.37 4.60 24.42
CA ALA A 42 18.27 4.49 25.56
C ALA A 42 19.72 4.21 25.13
N PHE A 43 19.91 3.25 24.21
CA PHE A 43 21.23 2.88 23.68
C PHE A 43 21.92 4.04 22.95
N VAL A 44 21.20 4.81 22.16
CA VAL A 44 21.77 5.98 21.44
C VAL A 44 22.17 7.09 22.42
N ARG A 45 21.40 7.32 23.49
CA ARG A 45 21.70 8.34 24.50
C ARG A 45 22.87 7.99 25.40
N SER A 46 23.02 6.71 25.77
CA SER A 46 24.06 6.25 26.70
C SER A 46 25.43 6.08 26.04
N ARG A 47 25.58 6.55 24.80
CA ARG A 47 26.73 6.19 23.97
C ARG A 47 27.80 7.28 23.99
N GLU A 48 29.02 6.89 24.34
CA GLU A 48 30.22 7.72 24.25
C GLU A 48 31.21 7.11 23.24
N GLY A 49 31.87 7.95 22.43
CA GLY A 49 32.97 7.54 21.57
C GLY A 49 32.62 6.96 20.19
N ALA A 50 33.66 6.80 19.35
CA ALA A 50 33.57 6.22 18.01
C ALA A 50 33.72 4.69 18.08
N ASN A 51 32.68 3.94 17.70
CA ASN A 51 32.81 2.50 17.45
C ASN A 51 33.00 2.21 15.98
N ASP A 52 33.62 1.07 15.69
CA ASP A 52 33.57 0.39 14.41
C ASP A 52 32.12 0.39 13.86
N PRO A 53 31.89 0.91 12.64
CA PRO A 53 30.56 0.97 12.04
C PRO A 53 29.85 -0.38 11.95
N ALA A 54 30.57 -1.47 11.71
CA ALA A 54 29.97 -2.80 11.58
C ALA A 54 29.46 -3.33 12.92
N ARG A 55 30.24 -3.21 14.00
CA ARG A 55 29.79 -3.53 15.36
C ARG A 55 28.60 -2.67 15.78
N LEU A 56 28.62 -1.38 15.47
CA LEU A 56 27.49 -0.50 15.75
C LEU A 56 26.22 -0.95 15.02
N ALA A 57 26.33 -1.32 13.75
CA ALA A 57 25.21 -1.81 12.96
C ALA A 57 24.51 -2.99 13.64
N ALA A 58 25.30 -3.99 14.04
CA ALA A 58 24.82 -5.19 14.73
C ALA A 58 24.18 -4.87 16.08
N SER A 59 24.77 -3.95 16.87
CA SER A 59 24.17 -3.53 18.15
C SER A 59 22.84 -2.83 17.98
N LEU A 60 22.71 -1.91 17.01
CA LEU A 60 21.46 -1.18 16.76
C LEU A 60 20.34 -2.15 16.35
N GLU A 61 20.65 -3.11 15.50
CA GLU A 61 19.72 -4.15 15.08
C GLU A 61 19.27 -5.03 16.25
N GLN A 62 20.20 -5.53 17.05
CA GLN A 62 19.90 -6.38 18.20
C GLN A 62 19.04 -5.65 19.24
N VAL A 63 19.35 -4.38 19.49
CA VAL A 63 18.63 -3.53 20.44
C VAL A 63 17.21 -3.24 19.96
N LEU A 64 17.03 -2.95 18.66
CA LEU A 64 15.71 -2.70 18.09
C LEU A 64 14.85 -3.98 18.08
N GLY A 65 15.44 -5.11 17.72
CA GLY A 65 14.75 -6.40 17.62
C GLY A 65 14.01 -6.59 16.30
N ASN A 66 13.14 -7.59 16.22
CA ASN A 66 12.31 -7.81 15.04
C ASN A 66 11.23 -6.73 14.91
N GLN A 67 10.88 -6.42 13.67
CA GLN A 67 9.74 -5.57 13.35
C GLN A 67 8.48 -6.42 13.28
N VAL A 68 7.38 -5.87 13.76
CA VAL A 68 6.06 -6.51 13.80
C VAL A 68 5.30 -6.16 12.55
N ILE A 69 4.66 -7.17 11.96
CA ILE A 69 3.76 -6.99 10.83
C ILE A 69 2.34 -6.90 11.37
N THR A 70 1.68 -5.78 11.11
CA THR A 70 0.26 -5.59 11.46
C THR A 70 -0.56 -5.43 10.20
N VAL A 71 -1.63 -6.20 10.04
CA VAL A 71 -2.58 -6.10 8.93
C VAL A 71 -3.97 -5.76 9.49
N THR A 72 -4.67 -4.83 8.86
CA THR A 72 -6.03 -4.41 9.25
C THR A 72 -6.96 -4.36 8.04
N GLY A 73 -8.27 -4.52 8.28
CA GLY A 73 -9.32 -4.40 7.26
C GLY A 73 -9.51 -5.64 6.38
N VAL A 74 -8.51 -6.51 6.27
CA VAL A 74 -8.59 -7.80 5.57
C VAL A 74 -8.03 -8.92 6.46
N PRO A 75 -8.44 -10.19 6.27
CA PRO A 75 -7.85 -11.31 6.99
C PRO A 75 -6.37 -11.50 6.62
N GLU A 76 -5.52 -11.69 7.63
CA GLU A 76 -4.05 -11.73 7.50
C GLU A 76 -3.50 -12.96 6.78
N ASN A 77 -4.31 -14.03 6.69
CA ASN A 77 -3.99 -15.29 6.05
C ASN A 77 -4.35 -15.33 4.56
N THR A 78 -4.63 -14.18 3.94
CA THR A 78 -5.06 -14.11 2.53
C THR A 78 -3.91 -13.72 1.60
N HIS A 79 -4.09 -14.02 0.30
CA HIS A 79 -3.19 -13.50 -0.73
C HIS A 79 -3.14 -11.96 -0.74
N PHE A 80 -4.30 -11.31 -0.59
CA PHE A 80 -4.43 -9.85 -0.47
C PHE A 80 -3.50 -9.29 0.62
N ALA A 81 -3.59 -9.81 1.85
CA ALA A 81 -2.74 -9.38 2.96
C ALA A 81 -1.25 -9.60 2.67
N ARG A 82 -0.89 -10.75 2.07
CA ARG A 82 0.49 -11.06 1.67
C ARG A 82 1.02 -10.05 0.65
N VAL A 83 0.22 -9.65 -0.34
CA VAL A 83 0.60 -8.65 -1.35
C VAL A 83 0.89 -7.30 -0.69
N LEU A 84 0.03 -6.84 0.23
CA LEU A 84 0.27 -5.58 0.94
C LEU A 84 1.61 -5.60 1.68
N VAL A 85 1.84 -6.65 2.47
CA VAL A 85 3.08 -6.82 3.25
C VAL A 85 4.30 -6.95 2.35
N ALA A 86 4.20 -7.72 1.26
CA ALA A 86 5.30 -7.90 0.32
C ALA A 86 5.66 -6.60 -0.40
N ALA A 87 4.68 -5.77 -0.77
CA ALA A 87 4.93 -4.47 -1.41
C ALA A 87 5.62 -3.49 -0.47
N ASP A 88 5.19 -3.38 0.79
CA ASP A 88 5.86 -2.54 1.79
C ASP A 88 7.28 -3.03 2.06
N PHE A 89 7.44 -4.33 2.30
CA PHE A 89 8.74 -4.95 2.52
C PHE A 89 9.71 -4.66 1.36
N ARG A 90 9.23 -4.83 0.12
CA ARG A 90 10.01 -4.58 -1.09
C ARG A 90 10.38 -3.12 -1.25
N MET A 91 9.44 -2.20 -0.99
CA MET A 91 9.70 -0.76 -1.00
C MET A 91 10.81 -0.39 0.00
N LYS A 92 10.80 -0.97 1.21
CA LYS A 92 11.82 -0.73 2.24
C LYS A 92 13.20 -1.28 1.86
N GLN A 93 13.25 -2.43 1.18
CA GLN A 93 14.52 -2.96 0.66
C GLN A 93 15.12 -2.06 -0.43
N ILE A 94 14.28 -1.55 -1.34
CA ILE A 94 14.69 -0.61 -2.38
C ILE A 94 15.15 0.73 -1.77
N SER A 95 14.39 1.25 -0.81
CA SER A 95 14.70 2.53 -0.17
C SER A 95 16.03 2.49 0.55
N MET A 96 16.36 1.40 1.25
CA MET A 96 17.64 1.26 1.94
C MET A 96 18.77 0.72 1.06
N GLY A 97 18.50 0.39 -0.21
CA GLY A 97 19.49 -0.15 -1.13
C GLY A 97 19.99 -1.55 -0.76
N ILE A 98 19.20 -2.28 0.05
CA ILE A 98 19.44 -3.70 0.37
C ILE A 98 19.28 -4.55 -0.89
N GLN A 99 18.30 -4.17 -1.71
CA GLN A 99 18.15 -4.68 -3.07
C GLN A 99 17.95 -3.48 -3.99
N PRO A 100 18.59 -3.44 -5.17
CA PRO A 100 18.43 -2.33 -6.10
C PRO A 100 17.01 -2.28 -6.67
N ALA A 101 16.57 -1.07 -7.04
CA ALA A 101 15.37 -0.91 -7.85
C ALA A 101 15.59 -1.57 -9.22
N PRO A 102 14.61 -2.33 -9.75
CA PRO A 102 14.72 -2.94 -11.08
C PRO A 102 14.46 -1.94 -12.23
N VAL A 103 14.52 -0.64 -11.95
CA VAL A 103 14.29 0.44 -12.92
C VAL A 103 15.36 1.52 -12.75
N ALA A 104 15.70 2.20 -13.84
CA ALA A 104 16.58 3.36 -13.80
C ALA A 104 15.93 4.52 -13.02
N GLY A 105 16.72 5.48 -12.54
CA GLY A 105 16.23 6.75 -11.97
C GLY A 105 15.56 6.67 -10.60
N LEU A 106 15.59 5.51 -9.95
CA LEU A 106 15.19 5.34 -8.56
C LEU A 106 16.40 4.89 -7.71
N PRO A 107 17.22 5.84 -7.22
CA PRO A 107 18.32 5.51 -6.31
C PRO A 107 17.80 5.11 -4.93
N SER A 108 18.61 4.37 -4.17
CA SER A 108 18.35 4.18 -2.75
C SER A 108 18.45 5.52 -2.00
N PHE A 109 17.74 5.63 -0.89
CA PHE A 109 17.77 6.79 -0.02
C PHE A 109 19.19 7.14 0.49
N PRO A 110 20.05 6.19 0.92
CA PRO A 110 21.45 6.46 1.22
C PRO A 110 22.20 7.14 0.06
N THR A 111 21.99 6.69 -1.18
CA THR A 111 22.61 7.24 -2.40
C THR A 111 22.09 8.65 -2.70
N LEU A 112 20.80 8.88 -2.48
CA LEU A 112 20.19 10.21 -2.63
C LEU A 112 20.76 11.20 -1.60
N VAL A 113 20.92 10.78 -0.35
CA VAL A 113 21.49 11.60 0.73
C VAL A 113 22.97 11.89 0.52
N SER A 114 23.76 10.92 0.07
CA SER A 114 25.19 11.17 -0.20
C SER A 114 25.39 12.22 -1.29
N THR A 115 24.51 12.25 -2.29
CA THR A 115 24.52 13.24 -3.37
C THR A 115 24.06 14.63 -2.91
N SER A 116 23.14 14.72 -1.93
CA SER A 116 22.61 16.00 -1.44
C SER A 116 23.49 16.66 -0.37
N GLY A 117 24.39 15.91 0.27
CA GLY A 117 25.33 16.42 1.28
C GLY A 117 24.72 16.72 2.66
N ARG A 118 23.39 16.59 2.83
CA ARG A 118 22.70 16.82 4.12
C ARG A 118 22.13 15.51 4.66
N VAL A 119 22.77 15.00 5.72
CA VAL A 119 22.27 13.83 6.44
C VAL A 119 21.10 14.25 7.34
N PRO A 120 19.91 13.68 7.18
CA PRO A 120 18.76 14.08 7.99
C PRO A 120 18.84 13.46 9.40
N SER A 121 18.18 14.11 10.36
CA SER A 121 18.23 13.76 11.79
C SER A 121 17.27 12.63 12.19
N ASN A 122 16.18 12.42 11.46
CA ASN A 122 15.23 11.35 11.77
C ASN A 122 15.82 9.98 11.35
N MET A 123 16.12 9.14 12.34
CA MET A 123 16.63 7.78 12.11
C MET A 123 15.53 6.77 11.73
N MET A 124 14.25 7.16 11.80
CA MET A 124 13.11 6.29 11.50
C MET A 124 12.07 7.00 10.63
N PRO A 125 12.37 7.32 9.35
CA PRO A 125 11.37 7.89 8.46
C PRO A 125 10.27 6.87 8.16
N ARG A 126 9.03 7.37 8.08
CA ARG A 126 7.86 6.59 7.70
C ARG A 126 7.50 6.85 6.24
N TRP A 127 7.51 5.80 5.41
CA TRP A 127 6.99 5.80 4.04
C TRP A 127 5.90 4.76 3.90
N TRP A 128 4.79 5.08 3.22
CA TRP A 128 3.77 4.09 2.89
C TRP A 128 3.22 4.28 1.49
N LEU A 129 2.70 3.21 0.90
CA LEU A 129 1.99 3.28 -0.39
C LEU A 129 0.50 3.54 -0.14
N ALA A 130 -0.08 4.46 -0.91
CA ALA A 130 -1.50 4.75 -0.89
C ALA A 130 -2.02 5.04 -2.31
N PRO A 131 -3.32 4.82 -2.57
CA PRO A 131 -3.95 5.26 -3.81
C PRO A 131 -3.86 6.77 -4.00
N ASP A 132 -3.40 7.22 -5.17
CA ASP A 132 -3.48 8.60 -5.66
C ASP A 132 -4.42 8.63 -6.85
N TYR A 133 -5.71 8.56 -6.54
CA TYR A 133 -6.77 8.51 -7.54
C TYR A 133 -7.40 9.89 -7.68
N GLU A 134 -7.69 10.27 -8.93
CA GLU A 134 -8.64 11.34 -9.20
C GLU A 134 -10.06 10.89 -8.83
N PRO A 135 -11.02 11.83 -8.62
CA PRO A 135 -12.41 11.46 -8.42
C PRO A 135 -12.89 10.52 -9.53
N LEU A 136 -13.64 9.50 -9.16
CA LEU A 136 -14.24 8.59 -10.13
C LEU A 136 -15.24 9.36 -10.98
N LEU A 137 -15.24 9.13 -12.28
CA LEU A 137 -16.34 9.61 -13.11
C LEU A 137 -17.50 8.64 -12.97
N ARG A 138 -18.72 9.17 -12.88
CA ARG A 138 -19.96 8.40 -12.94
C ARG A 138 -20.93 9.03 -13.94
N ASP A 139 -21.80 8.22 -14.54
CA ASP A 139 -22.96 8.77 -15.25
C ASP A 139 -24.03 9.24 -14.25
N GLU A 140 -24.95 10.08 -14.71
CA GLU A 140 -26.01 10.63 -13.86
C GLU A 140 -26.92 9.54 -13.28
N ALA A 141 -27.13 8.45 -14.03
CA ALA A 141 -27.93 7.32 -13.58
C ALA A 141 -27.23 6.43 -12.54
N GLY A 142 -25.91 6.60 -12.32
CA GLY A 142 -25.16 5.76 -11.38
C GLY A 142 -25.17 4.29 -11.81
N LEU A 143 -24.84 4.04 -13.06
CA LEU A 143 -24.80 2.73 -13.71
C LEU A 143 -23.43 2.47 -14.39
N THR A 144 -22.57 3.48 -14.49
CA THR A 144 -21.24 3.35 -15.08
C THR A 144 -20.26 4.24 -14.33
N TRP A 145 -19.09 3.66 -14.01
CA TRP A 145 -17.97 4.37 -13.40
C TRP A 145 -16.72 4.23 -14.25
N LYS A 146 -15.87 5.26 -14.22
CA LYS A 146 -14.56 5.25 -14.85
C LYS A 146 -13.51 5.78 -13.88
N PHE A 147 -12.43 5.00 -13.74
CA PHE A 147 -11.19 5.47 -13.15
C PHE A 147 -10.50 6.43 -14.14
N GLN A 148 -10.18 7.65 -13.70
CA GLN A 148 -9.48 8.63 -14.53
C GLN A 148 -7.97 8.38 -14.48
N LYS A 149 -7.33 8.89 -13.42
CA LYS A 149 -5.99 8.52 -13.00
C LYS A 149 -6.10 7.54 -11.83
N ALA A 150 -5.63 6.31 -12.03
CA ALA A 150 -5.44 5.33 -10.98
C ALA A 150 -3.94 5.07 -10.81
N SER A 151 -3.33 5.72 -9.82
CA SER A 151 -1.90 5.61 -9.55
C SER A 151 -1.64 5.32 -8.08
N VAL A 152 -0.43 4.88 -7.76
CA VAL A 152 0.00 4.67 -6.39
C VAL A 152 1.03 5.74 -6.05
N LYS A 153 0.84 6.37 -4.89
CA LYS A 153 1.75 7.37 -4.35
C LYS A 153 2.46 6.83 -3.12
N THR A 154 3.75 7.10 -3.05
CA THR A 154 4.52 6.94 -1.82
C THR A 154 4.33 8.19 -0.97
N MET A 155 3.77 7.99 0.21
CA MET A 155 3.47 9.02 1.20
C MET A 155 4.62 9.12 2.21
N VAL A 156 4.82 10.30 2.79
CA VAL A 156 5.75 10.54 3.90
C VAL A 156 5.01 10.90 5.19
N GLU A 157 5.63 10.71 6.36
CA GLU A 157 5.02 11.04 7.66
C GLU A 157 4.35 12.43 7.73
N ALA A 158 4.93 13.44 7.08
CA ALA A 158 4.36 14.79 6.99
C ALA A 158 3.04 14.89 6.20
N ASP A 159 2.66 13.82 5.49
CA ASP A 159 1.41 13.73 4.74
C ASP A 159 0.26 13.15 5.60
N ILE A 160 0.52 12.71 6.84
CA ILE A 160 -0.54 12.30 7.78
C ILE A 160 -1.44 13.51 8.06
N ARG A 161 -2.74 13.36 7.79
CA ARG A 161 -3.77 14.32 8.17
C ARG A 161 -4.48 13.78 9.42
N GLY A 162 -4.69 14.62 10.43
CA GLY A 162 -5.39 14.22 11.65
C GLY A 162 -6.84 13.82 11.36
N ALA A 163 -7.42 12.98 12.23
CA ALA A 163 -8.78 12.46 12.10
C ALA A 163 -9.89 13.55 12.06
N SER A 164 -9.58 14.79 12.46
CA SER A 164 -10.47 15.96 12.43
C SER A 164 -10.31 16.86 11.21
N GLY A 165 -9.45 16.52 10.24
CA GLY A 165 -9.12 17.40 9.11
C GLY A 165 -8.28 18.63 9.49
N GLU A 166 -7.95 18.79 10.78
CA GLU A 166 -6.91 19.73 11.20
C GLU A 166 -5.53 19.15 10.90
N ARG A 167 -4.62 20.04 10.50
CA ARG A 167 -3.20 19.73 10.36
C ARG A 167 -2.66 19.42 11.77
N GLU A 168 -2.70 18.16 12.19
CA GLU A 168 -1.81 17.68 13.26
C GLU A 168 -0.42 18.22 12.94
N LYS A 169 0.21 18.91 13.90
CA LYS A 169 1.48 19.64 13.76
C LYS A 169 2.38 18.93 12.75
N ILE A 170 2.34 19.40 11.51
CA ILE A 170 3.09 18.81 10.41
C ILE A 170 4.54 19.02 10.80
N VAL A 171 5.21 17.97 11.29
CA VAL A 171 6.66 17.95 11.27
C VAL A 171 6.97 17.90 9.78
N GLU A 172 7.29 19.04 9.18
CA GLU A 172 7.63 19.09 7.77
C GLU A 172 8.74 18.06 7.54
N ALA A 173 8.42 17.01 6.78
CA ALA A 173 9.39 15.98 6.48
C ALA A 173 10.56 16.66 5.79
N ALA A 174 11.78 16.44 6.28
CA ALA A 174 12.96 17.03 5.67
C ALA A 174 12.91 16.82 4.14
N PRO A 175 13.23 17.84 3.31
CA PRO A 175 12.99 17.79 1.86
C PRO A 175 13.53 16.55 1.14
N VAL A 176 14.58 15.93 1.68
CA VAL A 176 15.18 14.70 1.14
C VAL A 176 14.27 13.46 1.27
N TYR A 177 13.48 13.34 2.35
CA TYR A 177 12.53 12.23 2.52
C TYR A 177 11.39 12.31 1.51
N ARG A 178 10.85 13.52 1.33
CA ARG A 178 9.83 13.82 0.32
C ARG A 178 10.37 13.56 -1.08
N LYS A 179 11.57 14.04 -1.38
CA LYS A 179 12.23 13.81 -2.68
C LYS A 179 12.34 12.31 -3.03
N TRP A 180 12.67 11.45 -2.08
CA TRP A 180 12.73 10.01 -2.35
C TRP A 180 11.34 9.42 -2.62
N ALA A 181 10.33 9.81 -1.83
CA ALA A 181 8.95 9.40 -2.04
C ALA A 181 8.39 9.87 -3.40
N ASP A 182 8.72 11.09 -3.82
CA ASP A 182 8.35 11.64 -5.12
C ASP A 182 9.02 10.87 -6.27
N LEU A 183 10.29 10.48 -6.12
CA LEU A 183 10.99 9.63 -7.10
C LEU A 183 10.36 8.24 -7.23
N MET A 184 10.03 7.60 -6.10
CA MET A 184 9.33 6.31 -6.07
C MET A 184 7.97 6.43 -6.76
N THR A 185 7.20 7.46 -6.43
CA THR A 185 5.90 7.76 -7.06
C THR A 185 6.05 7.98 -8.57
N ALA A 186 7.00 8.80 -9.00
CA ALA A 186 7.24 9.08 -10.42
C ALA A 186 7.69 7.84 -11.22
N ARG A 187 8.31 6.86 -10.55
CA ARG A 187 8.76 5.60 -11.16
C ARG A 187 7.83 4.42 -10.91
N TYR A 188 6.70 4.64 -10.26
CA TYR A 188 5.84 3.55 -9.83
C TYR A 188 5.28 2.74 -11.01
N GLU A 189 4.94 3.39 -12.12
CA GLU A 189 4.48 2.69 -13.33
C GLU A 189 5.52 1.71 -13.87
N ASP A 190 6.77 2.15 -14.01
CA ASP A 190 7.85 1.29 -14.48
C ASP A 190 8.15 0.17 -13.47
N LEU A 191 8.12 0.50 -12.18
CA LEU A 191 8.30 -0.48 -11.10
C LEU A 191 7.23 -1.56 -11.11
N SER A 192 5.97 -1.19 -11.33
CA SER A 192 4.85 -2.15 -11.37
C SER A 192 4.97 -3.17 -12.51
N LYS A 193 5.66 -2.81 -13.60
CA LYS A 193 5.95 -3.70 -14.72
C LYS A 193 7.18 -4.58 -14.45
N ALA A 194 8.21 -4.01 -13.82
CA ALA A 194 9.48 -4.68 -13.58
C ALA A 194 9.47 -5.58 -12.33
N ASP A 195 8.65 -5.26 -11.33
CA ASP A 195 8.51 -5.99 -10.08
C ASP A 195 7.01 -6.22 -9.79
N PRO A 196 6.50 -7.43 -10.07
CA PRO A 196 5.06 -7.71 -10.09
C PRO A 196 4.32 -7.35 -8.79
N VAL A 197 5.00 -7.33 -7.65
CA VAL A 197 4.36 -7.02 -6.36
C VAL A 197 3.77 -5.61 -6.32
N PHE A 198 4.37 -4.64 -7.03
CA PHE A 198 3.84 -3.28 -7.12
C PHE A 198 2.63 -3.19 -8.07
N GLY A 199 2.57 -4.04 -9.10
CA GLY A 199 1.35 -4.20 -9.90
C GLY A 199 0.22 -4.85 -9.11
N GLN A 200 0.55 -5.89 -8.33
CA GLN A 200 -0.42 -6.60 -7.49
C GLN A 200 -1.02 -5.69 -6.41
N VAL A 201 -0.22 -4.87 -5.72
CA VAL A 201 -0.77 -3.98 -4.68
C VAL A 201 -1.67 -2.90 -5.29
N ARG A 202 -1.39 -2.43 -6.51
CA ARG A 202 -2.33 -1.56 -7.26
C ARG A 202 -3.64 -2.29 -7.55
N ASN A 203 -3.58 -3.54 -8.02
CA ASN A 203 -4.80 -4.34 -8.24
C ASN A 203 -5.61 -4.49 -6.94
N CYS A 204 -4.95 -4.73 -5.80
CA CYS A 204 -5.63 -4.75 -4.49
C CYS A 204 -6.33 -3.41 -4.18
N MET A 205 -5.70 -2.28 -4.48
CA MET A 205 -6.30 -0.95 -4.32
C MET A 205 -7.52 -0.73 -5.21
N ASP A 206 -7.43 -1.15 -6.48
CA ASP A 206 -8.53 -1.09 -7.45
C ASP A 206 -9.71 -1.96 -7.01
N LEU A 207 -9.44 -3.23 -6.69
CA LEU A 207 -10.47 -4.19 -6.25
C LEU A 207 -11.16 -3.73 -4.97
N ALA A 208 -10.41 -3.20 -3.99
CA ALA A 208 -11.00 -2.64 -2.77
C ALA A 208 -11.90 -1.43 -3.07
N THR A 209 -11.48 -0.55 -4.00
CA THR A 209 -12.27 0.62 -4.41
C THR A 209 -13.54 0.19 -5.14
N VAL A 210 -13.45 -0.76 -6.07
CA VAL A 210 -14.61 -1.33 -6.78
C VAL A 210 -15.57 -2.01 -5.81
N ALA A 211 -15.07 -2.82 -4.87
CA ALA A 211 -15.90 -3.47 -3.88
C ALA A 211 -16.65 -2.45 -3.00
N ALA A 212 -15.98 -1.37 -2.56
CA ALA A 212 -16.61 -0.30 -1.80
C ALA A 212 -17.63 0.49 -2.64
N LEU A 213 -17.42 0.67 -3.94
CA LEU A 213 -18.43 1.25 -4.85
C LEU A 213 -19.65 0.34 -4.95
N ILE A 214 -19.46 -0.96 -5.19
CA ILE A 214 -20.55 -1.94 -5.30
C ILE A 214 -21.41 -1.94 -4.04
N ALA A 215 -20.78 -1.98 -2.86
CA ALA A 215 -21.47 -1.95 -1.59
C ALA A 215 -22.11 -0.57 -1.30
N GLY A 216 -21.36 0.51 -1.53
CA GLY A 216 -21.78 1.89 -1.20
C GLY A 216 -22.91 2.43 -2.07
N GLU A 217 -22.95 2.04 -3.34
CA GLU A 217 -23.97 2.46 -4.32
C GLU A 217 -25.11 1.44 -4.46
N ASN A 218 -25.09 0.39 -3.63
CA ASN A 218 -26.08 -0.69 -3.60
C ASN A 218 -26.30 -1.36 -4.97
N LEU A 219 -25.20 -1.65 -5.67
CA LEU A 219 -25.25 -2.09 -7.07
C LEU A 219 -25.81 -3.50 -7.24
N LEU A 220 -25.62 -4.36 -6.24
CA LEU A 220 -26.19 -5.71 -6.25
C LEU A 220 -27.72 -5.69 -6.21
N GLU A 221 -28.31 -4.84 -5.37
CA GLU A 221 -29.77 -4.68 -5.29
C GLU A 221 -30.33 -4.05 -6.58
N LYS A 222 -29.67 -3.01 -7.10
CA LYS A 222 -30.06 -2.38 -8.37
C LYS A 222 -30.03 -3.35 -9.56
N ALA A 223 -29.14 -4.34 -9.52
CA ALA A 223 -28.98 -5.36 -10.55
C ALA A 223 -29.82 -6.62 -10.30
N ASP A 224 -30.59 -6.68 -9.20
CA ASP A 224 -31.29 -7.88 -8.75
C ASP A 224 -30.37 -9.12 -8.68
N LEU A 225 -29.13 -8.92 -8.20
CA LEU A 225 -28.09 -9.92 -8.20
C LEU A 225 -27.68 -10.31 -6.77
N ALA A 226 -28.02 -11.53 -6.38
CA ALA A 226 -27.52 -12.13 -5.14
C ALA A 226 -26.20 -12.88 -5.39
N LEU A 227 -25.20 -12.65 -4.53
CA LEU A 227 -23.90 -13.33 -4.59
C LEU A 227 -23.59 -14.16 -3.31
N PRO A 228 -24.49 -15.03 -2.84
CA PRO A 228 -24.34 -15.70 -1.55
C PRO A 228 -23.08 -16.57 -1.49
N THR A 229 -22.72 -17.24 -2.59
CA THR A 229 -21.51 -18.07 -2.68
C THR A 229 -20.22 -17.28 -2.49
N ILE A 230 -20.18 -16.03 -2.96
CA ILE A 230 -18.99 -15.17 -2.83
C ILE A 230 -18.98 -14.49 -1.46
N LEU A 231 -20.12 -13.96 -1.01
CA LEU A 231 -20.20 -13.11 0.19
C LEU A 231 -20.27 -13.90 1.50
N ASN A 232 -20.93 -15.07 1.54
CA ASN A 232 -21.26 -15.77 2.79
C ASN A 232 -20.17 -16.75 3.26
N GLY A 233 -18.95 -16.71 2.72
CA GLY A 233 -17.84 -17.51 3.24
C GLY A 233 -17.82 -18.96 2.75
N ASP A 234 -18.95 -19.66 2.76
CA ASP A 234 -18.97 -21.13 2.88
C ASP A 234 -18.63 -21.93 1.63
N SER A 235 -18.95 -21.45 0.43
CA SER A 235 -18.82 -22.26 -0.81
C SER A 235 -17.60 -21.93 -1.68
N VAL A 236 -16.91 -20.81 -1.42
CA VAL A 236 -15.62 -20.48 -2.06
C VAL A 236 -14.69 -19.91 -1.00
N GLN A 237 -13.53 -20.54 -0.80
CA GLN A 237 -12.53 -20.07 0.15
C GLN A 237 -11.34 -19.48 -0.59
N PRO A 238 -10.97 -18.20 -0.35
CA PRO A 238 -9.68 -17.69 -0.76
C PRO A 238 -8.54 -18.55 -0.19
N ALA A 239 -7.37 -18.49 -0.82
CA ALA A 239 -6.20 -19.20 -0.32
C ALA A 239 -5.92 -18.88 1.17
N ASP A 240 -5.79 -19.95 1.98
CA ASP A 240 -5.36 -19.88 3.38
C ASP A 240 -3.84 -20.02 3.46
N LEU A 241 -3.20 -18.94 3.87
CA LEU A 241 -1.76 -18.75 3.83
C LEU A 241 -1.25 -18.47 5.24
N THR A 242 -0.09 -19.02 5.61
CA THR A 242 0.54 -18.67 6.88
C THR A 242 0.84 -17.16 6.93
N PRO A 243 0.27 -16.42 7.91
CA PRO A 243 0.50 -14.99 8.02
C PRO A 243 1.96 -14.69 8.39
N ALA A 244 2.57 -13.72 7.73
CA ALA A 244 3.85 -13.19 8.17
C ALA A 244 3.62 -12.30 9.40
N LYS A 245 4.29 -12.60 10.51
CA LYS A 245 4.12 -11.87 11.78
C LYS A 245 5.28 -10.92 12.10
N TYR A 246 6.47 -11.26 11.63
CA TYR A 246 7.69 -10.52 11.97
C TYR A 246 8.67 -10.46 10.81
N VAL A 247 9.47 -9.39 10.77
CA VAL A 247 10.60 -9.21 9.86
C VAL A 247 11.86 -8.89 10.68
N SER A 248 13.00 -9.44 10.30
CA SER A 248 14.27 -9.03 10.90
C SER A 248 14.58 -7.58 10.56
N SER A 249 15.04 -6.80 11.56
CA SER A 249 15.43 -5.40 11.32
C SER A 249 16.51 -5.23 10.25
N LYS A 250 17.37 -6.24 9.99
CA LYS A 250 18.37 -6.20 8.90
C LYS A 250 17.76 -5.90 7.54
N SER A 251 16.52 -6.35 7.32
CA SER A 251 15.88 -6.30 6.01
C SER A 251 15.32 -4.91 5.65
N VAL A 252 15.35 -3.96 6.59
CA VAL A 252 14.82 -2.60 6.43
C VAL A 252 15.74 -1.54 7.06
N PHE A 253 17.02 -1.90 7.21
CA PHE A 253 18.05 -1.14 7.90
C PHE A 253 19.24 -0.84 6.99
N GLY A 254 19.81 0.35 7.11
CA GLY A 254 20.99 0.71 6.34
C GLY A 254 21.67 2.00 6.80
N ARG A 255 22.91 2.17 6.33
CA ARG A 255 23.76 3.31 6.67
C ARG A 255 23.41 4.50 5.79
N VAL A 256 23.20 5.67 6.40
CA VAL A 256 22.92 6.94 5.74
C VAL A 256 23.94 7.97 6.21
N GLY A 257 24.97 8.20 5.40
CA GLY A 257 26.11 9.02 5.78
C GLY A 257 26.85 8.45 7.00
N ARG A 258 26.85 9.21 8.11
CA ARG A 258 27.43 8.78 9.40
C ARG A 258 26.42 8.13 10.34
N ASN A 259 25.13 8.14 10.00
CA ASN A 259 24.04 7.60 10.81
C ASN A 259 23.54 6.26 10.26
N TRP A 260 22.69 5.61 11.05
CA TRP A 260 21.97 4.41 10.66
C TRP A 260 20.47 4.69 10.70
N MET A 261 19.72 4.06 9.80
CA MET A 261 18.30 4.35 9.60
C MET A 261 17.49 3.07 9.48
N PHE A 262 16.29 3.09 10.06
CA PHE A 262 15.29 2.04 9.95
C PHE A 262 14.04 2.61 9.28
N VAL A 263 13.62 2.05 8.16
CA VAL A 263 12.44 2.57 7.46
C VAL A 263 11.18 1.92 8.04
N THR A 264 10.22 2.76 8.42
CA THR A 264 8.91 2.34 8.96
C THR A 264 7.80 2.65 7.96
N GLY A 265 6.57 2.20 8.23
CA GLY A 265 5.40 2.45 7.39
C GLY A 265 4.84 1.18 6.75
N GLY A 266 4.21 1.28 5.57
CA GLY A 266 3.27 0.26 5.15
C GLY A 266 2.57 0.46 3.81
N VAL A 267 1.36 -0.07 3.72
CA VAL A 267 0.38 0.22 2.66
C VAL A 267 -0.92 0.63 3.34
N GLN A 268 -1.60 1.64 2.81
CA GLN A 268 -2.89 2.09 3.33
C GLN A 268 -3.88 2.34 2.18
N ILE A 269 -5.09 1.82 2.34
CA ILE A 269 -6.19 1.93 1.37
C ILE A 269 -7.44 2.33 2.15
N ASN A 270 -7.99 3.51 1.85
CA ASN A 270 -9.31 3.91 2.33
C ASN A 270 -10.33 3.78 1.19
N PRO A 271 -10.88 2.57 0.94
CA PRO A 271 -11.68 2.33 -0.25
C PRO A 271 -13.00 3.11 -0.22
N TRP A 272 -13.53 3.42 0.96
CA TRP A 272 -14.77 4.19 1.12
C TRP A 272 -14.59 5.67 0.79
N GLU A 273 -13.46 6.27 1.17
CA GLU A 273 -13.11 7.63 0.76
C GLU A 273 -12.97 7.69 -0.76
N LEU A 274 -12.24 6.76 -1.37
CA LEU A 274 -12.04 6.69 -2.82
C LEU A 274 -13.37 6.53 -3.56
N ALA A 275 -14.21 5.60 -3.10
CA ALA A 275 -15.54 5.36 -3.67
C ALA A 275 -16.46 6.57 -3.52
N SER A 276 -16.36 7.36 -2.44
CA SER A 276 -17.20 8.56 -2.24
C SER A 276 -16.79 9.77 -3.09
N ARG A 277 -15.53 9.81 -3.56
CA ARG A 277 -15.01 10.89 -4.40
C ARG A 277 -15.46 10.68 -5.85
N GLN A 278 -16.64 11.18 -6.20
CA GLN A 278 -17.23 11.00 -7.52
C GLN A 278 -17.57 12.33 -8.20
N SER A 279 -17.55 12.35 -9.53
CA SER A 279 -17.98 13.50 -10.37
C SER A 279 -18.75 13.02 -11.59
N ILE A 280 -19.74 13.80 -12.04
CA ILE A 280 -20.60 13.41 -13.17
C ILE A 280 -19.87 13.64 -14.49
N SER A 281 -19.94 12.67 -15.40
CA SER A 281 -19.54 12.82 -16.80
C SER A 281 -20.59 12.26 -17.76
N ALA A 282 -21.14 13.12 -18.61
CA ALA A 282 -22.13 12.75 -19.61
C ALA A 282 -21.55 11.81 -20.70
N GLU A 283 -20.24 11.86 -20.93
CA GLU A 283 -19.56 11.01 -21.91
C GLU A 283 -19.68 9.51 -21.60
N LEU A 284 -19.87 9.16 -20.32
CA LEU A 284 -20.03 7.77 -19.90
C LEU A 284 -21.33 7.13 -20.39
N VAL A 285 -22.38 7.92 -20.63
CA VAL A 285 -23.64 7.42 -21.20
C VAL A 285 -23.41 6.95 -22.63
N ALA A 286 -22.68 7.73 -23.44
CA ALA A 286 -22.34 7.37 -24.81
C ALA A 286 -21.45 6.12 -24.84
N LEU A 287 -20.48 6.02 -23.93
CA LEU A 287 -19.63 4.83 -23.82
C LEU A 287 -20.45 3.58 -23.47
N ARG A 288 -21.37 3.67 -22.50
CA ARG A 288 -22.23 2.54 -22.12
C ARG A 288 -23.08 2.04 -23.30
N GLN A 289 -23.60 2.95 -24.13
CA GLN A 289 -24.38 2.56 -25.31
C GLN A 289 -23.55 1.84 -26.39
N GLN A 290 -22.23 2.05 -26.41
CA GLN A 290 -21.32 1.35 -27.32
C GLN A 290 -20.91 -0.02 -26.79
N LEU A 291 -20.99 -0.26 -25.48
CA LEU A 291 -20.76 -1.56 -24.88
C LEU A 291 -21.93 -2.47 -25.20
N ALA A 292 -21.69 -3.51 -26.01
CA ALA A 292 -22.68 -4.53 -26.23
C ALA A 292 -22.99 -5.24 -24.90
N ALA A 293 -24.25 -5.15 -24.46
CA ALA A 293 -24.74 -6.05 -23.43
C ALA A 293 -24.55 -7.48 -23.95
N PRO A 294 -23.99 -8.40 -23.15
CA PRO A 294 -23.88 -9.79 -23.56
C PRO A 294 -25.27 -10.30 -23.95
N SER A 295 -25.44 -10.71 -25.21
CA SER A 295 -26.67 -11.33 -25.70
C SER A 295 -26.46 -12.85 -25.76
N GLY A 296 -27.31 -13.63 -25.09
CA GLY A 296 -27.23 -15.10 -25.06
C GLY A 296 -26.60 -15.67 -23.77
N GLU A 297 -25.91 -16.80 -23.85
CA GLU A 297 -25.31 -17.50 -22.69
C GLU A 297 -23.97 -16.90 -22.21
N SER A 298 -23.44 -15.88 -22.90
CA SER A 298 -22.22 -15.20 -22.47
C SER A 298 -22.52 -14.25 -21.31
N TRP A 299 -21.79 -14.36 -20.21
CA TRP A 299 -21.94 -13.47 -19.05
C TRP A 299 -20.91 -12.32 -19.02
N TRP A 300 -20.01 -12.23 -20.02
CA TRP A 300 -19.01 -11.15 -20.12
C TRP A 300 -18.89 -10.61 -21.56
N SER A 301 -18.51 -9.33 -21.70
CA SER A 301 -18.16 -8.70 -22.99
C SER A 301 -16.85 -7.92 -22.86
N ASN A 302 -16.04 -7.92 -23.93
CA ASN A 302 -14.86 -7.06 -24.05
C ASN A 302 -15.22 -5.85 -24.91
N ALA A 303 -14.84 -4.65 -24.49
CA ALA A 303 -14.75 -3.52 -25.40
C ALA A 303 -13.56 -3.77 -26.34
N ASN A 304 -13.78 -3.72 -27.65
CA ASN A 304 -12.70 -3.73 -28.63
C ASN A 304 -11.88 -2.43 -28.55
#